data_AF-A0A976HFS4-F1
#
_entry.id   AF-A0A976HFS4-F1
#
_cell.length_a   1.000
_cell.length_b   1.000
_cell.length_c   1.000
_cell.angle_alpha   90.00
_cell.angle_beta   90.00
_cell.angle_gamma   90.00
#
_symmetry.space_group_name_H-M   'P 1'
#
loop_
_entity.id
_entity.type
_entity.pdbx_description
1 polymer ?
#
loop_
_entity_poly.entity_id
_entity_poly.type
_entity_poly.pdbx_seq_one_letter_code
_entity_poly.pdbx_strand_id
1 'polypeptide(L)'
;MLRYSLQNHIAIVVAAAFTATATNTAHSAPSFQVKVENKCASPVPFVIQKKGSSLNTSLPPRTSATHSLEAGDRISVGRALVHTVSSASTKQPVIVCKK
;
A
#
# COMPACT_ATOMS: atom_id res chain seq x y z
N MET A 1 -16.32 -67.01 28.67
CA MET A 1 -16.08 -68.05 27.65
C MET A 1 -16.46 -67.49 26.29
N LEU A 2 -15.53 -67.51 25.32
CA LEU A 2 -15.71 -67.37 23.86
C LEU A 2 -16.20 -65.97 23.37
N ARG A 3 -15.60 -65.26 22.40
CA ARG A 3 -14.82 -65.60 21.18
C ARG A 3 -13.90 -64.41 20.79
N TYR A 4 -12.65 -64.65 20.33
CA TYR A 4 -12.15 -64.47 18.95
C TYR A 4 -12.53 -63.13 18.29
N SER A 5 -11.72 -62.39 17.53
CA SER A 5 -10.41 -62.56 16.92
C SER A 5 -10.21 -61.33 16.03
N LEU A 6 -8.96 -60.94 15.76
CA LEU A 6 -8.48 -60.21 14.58
C LEU A 6 -9.19 -58.89 14.17
N GLN A 7 -8.45 -57.77 14.15
CA GLN A 7 -7.65 -57.38 12.99
C GLN A 7 -7.27 -55.88 13.07
N ASN A 8 -6.04 -55.60 12.63
CA ASN A 8 -5.57 -54.34 12.07
C ASN A 8 -5.13 -53.20 13.00
N HIS A 9 -3.82 -53.25 13.26
CA HIS A 9 -2.93 -52.12 13.43
C HIS A 9 -3.22 -50.95 12.49
N ILE A 10 -3.45 -49.76 13.04
CA ILE A 10 -2.79 -48.54 12.59
C ILE A 10 -2.47 -47.73 13.86
N ALA A 11 -1.23 -47.86 14.33
CA ALA A 11 -0.67 -46.98 15.34
C ALA A 11 -0.49 -45.59 14.70
N ILE A 12 -1.45 -44.70 14.90
CA ILE A 12 -1.30 -43.29 14.52
C ILE A 12 -0.47 -42.63 15.62
N VAL A 13 0.85 -42.71 15.48
CA VAL A 13 1.77 -41.82 16.20
C VAL A 13 1.62 -40.44 15.56
N VAL A 14 0.74 -39.60 16.11
CA VAL A 14 0.68 -38.18 15.72
C VAL A 14 1.92 -37.51 16.31
N ALA A 15 2.98 -37.47 15.50
CA ALA A 15 4.16 -36.66 15.76
C ALA A 15 3.74 -35.18 15.80
N ALA A 16 4.07 -34.53 16.91
CA ALA A 16 3.94 -33.09 17.08
C ALA A 16 4.86 -32.37 16.08
N ALA A 17 4.32 -31.95 14.94
CA ALA A 17 4.99 -31.02 14.05
C ALA A 17 4.69 -29.59 14.54
N PHE A 18 5.68 -28.98 15.18
CA PHE A 18 5.69 -27.54 15.45
C PHE A 18 5.63 -26.81 14.10
N THR A 19 4.44 -26.34 13.70
CA THR A 19 4.32 -25.37 12.63
C THR A 19 4.89 -24.06 13.16
N ALA A 20 6.17 -23.80 12.85
CA ALA A 20 6.71 -22.47 12.90
C ALA A 20 5.93 -21.65 11.86
N THR A 21 4.88 -20.97 12.32
CA THR A 21 4.19 -19.97 11.51
C THR A 21 5.22 -18.88 11.25
N ALA A 22 5.82 -18.90 10.06
CA ALA A 22 6.62 -17.80 9.56
C ALA A 22 5.70 -16.58 9.55
N THR A 23 5.81 -15.75 10.57
CA THR A 23 5.26 -14.41 10.57
C THR A 23 6.05 -13.66 9.52
N ASN A 24 5.56 -13.72 8.28
CA ASN A 24 5.86 -12.73 7.26
C ASN A 24 5.36 -11.41 7.82
N THR A 25 6.21 -10.75 8.62
CA THR A 25 6.04 -9.36 8.96
C THR A 25 6.22 -8.64 7.62
N ALA A 26 5.11 -8.44 6.91
CA ALA A 26 5.04 -7.48 5.84
C ALA A 26 5.52 -6.18 6.47
N HIS A 27 6.78 -5.82 6.21
CA HIS A 27 7.32 -4.52 6.53
C HIS A 27 6.50 -3.55 5.70
N SER A 28 5.40 -3.06 6.28
CA SER A 28 4.66 -1.95 5.74
C SER A 28 5.63 -0.79 5.78
N ALA A 29 6.18 -0.46 4.61
CA ALA A 29 7.08 0.66 4.48
C ALA A 29 6.40 1.93 5.05
N PRO A 30 7.16 2.84 5.69
CA PRO A 30 6.59 4.03 6.27
C PRO A 30 5.83 4.81 5.19
N SER A 31 4.50 4.91 5.37
CA SER A 31 3.64 5.64 4.46
C SER A 31 3.31 7.03 5.03
N PHE A 32 3.37 8.01 4.14
CA PHE A 32 3.13 9.42 4.38
C PHE A 32 1.76 9.78 3.80
N GLN A 33 0.92 10.40 4.62
CA GLN A 33 -0.34 10.97 4.16
C GLN A 33 -0.07 12.31 3.49
N VAL A 34 -0.05 12.32 2.16
CA VAL A 34 0.22 13.50 1.35
C VAL A 34 -1.10 14.07 0.84
N LYS A 35 -1.44 15.28 1.30
CA LYS A 35 -2.61 16.01 0.80
C LYS A 35 -2.25 16.69 -0.52
N VAL A 36 -2.97 16.38 -1.58
CA VAL A 36 -2.87 17.02 -2.90
C VAL A 36 -4.08 17.92 -3.07
N GLU A 37 -3.87 19.17 -3.48
CA GLU A 37 -4.93 20.17 -3.59
C GLU A 37 -4.91 20.86 -4.96
N ASN A 38 -6.08 20.90 -5.59
CA ASN A 38 -6.30 21.62 -6.83
C ASN A 38 -6.98 22.96 -6.53
N LYS A 39 -6.19 24.03 -6.57
CA LYS A 39 -6.68 25.41 -6.43
C LYS A 39 -7.13 26.05 -7.75
N CYS A 40 -7.05 25.36 -8.88
CA CYS A 40 -7.52 25.86 -10.18
C CYS A 40 -9.05 25.75 -10.29
N ALA A 41 -9.62 26.50 -11.24
CA ALA A 41 -11.05 26.45 -11.59
C ALA A 41 -11.41 25.29 -12.54
N SER A 42 -10.43 24.50 -12.97
CA SER A 42 -10.60 23.35 -13.86
C SER A 42 -10.02 22.08 -13.24
N PRO A 43 -10.47 20.89 -13.67
CA PRO A 43 -9.85 19.63 -13.26
C PRO A 43 -8.37 19.59 -13.64
N VAL A 44 -7.53 19.06 -12.76
CA VAL A 44 -6.09 18.93 -13.01
C VAL A 44 -5.70 17.45 -12.99
N PRO A 45 -5.28 16.88 -14.14
CA PRO A 45 -4.70 15.56 -14.18
C PRO A 45 -3.27 15.58 -13.60
N PHE A 46 -2.96 14.58 -12.78
CA PHE A 46 -1.64 14.40 -12.19
C PHE A 46 -1.30 12.91 -12.08
N VAL A 47 -0.01 12.63 -11.99
CA VAL A 47 0.53 11.27 -11.94
C VAL A 47 1.30 11.11 -10.64
N ILE A 48 0.94 10.07 -9.89
CA ILE A 48 1.69 9.60 -8.74
C ILE A 48 2.56 8.43 -9.20
N GLN A 49 3.86 8.64 -9.23
CA GLN A 49 4.84 7.60 -9.48
C GLN A 49 5.22 6.97 -8.16
N LYS A 50 4.83 5.71 -7.99
CA LYS A 50 5.20 4.86 -6.88
C LYS A 50 6.37 3.97 -7.27
N LYS A 51 7.06 3.38 -6.29
CA LYS A 51 8.07 2.36 -6.56
C LYS A 51 7.46 1.18 -7.33
N GLY A 52 7.77 1.07 -8.63
CA GLY A 52 7.30 0.00 -9.51
C GLY A 52 5.90 0.18 -10.10
N SER A 53 5.24 1.32 -9.90
CA SER A 53 3.91 1.59 -10.47
C SER A 53 3.66 3.08 -10.69
N SER A 54 2.77 3.44 -11.61
CA SER A 54 2.32 4.81 -11.82
C SER A 54 0.80 4.88 -11.79
N LEU A 55 0.25 5.75 -10.96
CA LEU A 55 -1.17 6.03 -10.88
C LEU A 55 -1.47 7.36 -11.56
N ASN A 56 -2.21 7.30 -12.67
CA ASN A 56 -2.78 8.48 -13.31
C ASN A 56 -4.12 8.80 -12.67
N THR A 57 -4.30 10.03 -12.21
CA THR A 57 -5.53 10.48 -11.56
C THR A 57 -5.82 11.94 -11.93
N SER A 58 -7.01 12.43 -11.61
CA SER A 58 -7.40 13.82 -11.85
C SER A 58 -8.15 14.36 -10.65
N LEU A 59 -7.81 15.58 -10.25
CA LEU A 59 -8.46 16.26 -9.14
C LEU A 59 -9.49 17.26 -9.69
N PRO A 60 -10.77 17.19 -9.26
CA PRO A 60 -11.76 18.21 -9.59
C PRO A 60 -11.34 19.61 -9.14
N PRO A 61 -11.92 20.68 -9.72
CA PRO A 61 -11.57 22.05 -9.37
C PRO A 61 -11.91 22.36 -7.90
N ARG A 62 -11.03 23.11 -7.24
CA ARG A 62 -11.18 23.53 -5.83
C ARG A 62 -11.36 22.36 -4.84
N THR A 63 -10.78 21.20 -5.14
CA THR A 63 -10.83 20.02 -4.27
C THR A 63 -9.46 19.61 -3.75
N SER A 64 -9.44 18.72 -2.77
CA SER A 64 -8.24 18.07 -2.29
C SER A 64 -8.45 16.56 -2.10
N ALA A 65 -7.41 15.77 -2.31
CA ALA A 65 -7.38 14.35 -1.96
C ALA A 65 -6.12 14.04 -1.14
N THR A 66 -6.23 13.10 -0.22
CA THR A 66 -5.09 12.60 0.54
C THR A 66 -4.68 11.24 -0.01
N HIS A 67 -3.39 11.07 -0.27
CA HIS A 67 -2.82 9.83 -0.75
C HIS A 67 -1.82 9.29 0.27
N SER A 68 -1.90 7.98 0.54
CA SER A 68 -0.89 7.27 1.29
C SER A 68 0.24 6.87 0.33
N LEU A 69 1.41 7.48 0.51
CA LEU A 69 2.58 7.40 -0.38
C LEU A 69 3.85 7.07 0.41
N GLU A 70 4.82 6.42 -0.21
CA GLU A 70 6.09 6.10 0.43
C GLU A 70 7.13 7.20 0.18
N ALA A 71 8.18 7.25 1.01
CA ALA A 71 9.29 8.17 0.77
C ALA A 71 9.95 7.87 -0.59
N GLY A 72 10.17 8.91 -1.39
CA GLY A 72 10.71 8.80 -2.74
C GLY A 72 9.65 8.68 -3.84
N ASP A 73 8.37 8.46 -3.50
CA ASP A 73 7.27 8.59 -4.46
C ASP A 73 7.23 10.02 -5.03
N ARG A 74 6.75 10.16 -6.25
CA ARG A 74 6.77 11.43 -6.98
C ARG A 74 5.39 11.81 -7.48
N ILE A 75 5.04 13.09 -7.37
CA ILE A 75 3.79 13.64 -7.90
C ILE A 75 4.16 14.59 -9.03
N SER A 76 3.56 14.40 -10.19
CA SER A 76 3.83 15.18 -11.40
C SER A 76 2.55 15.64 -12.08
N VAL A 77 2.58 16.83 -12.68
CA VAL A 77 1.46 17.40 -13.44
C VAL A 77 1.89 17.54 -14.90
N GLY A 78 1.38 16.66 -15.75
CA GLY A 78 1.92 16.47 -17.10
C GLY A 78 3.38 15.98 -17.02
N ARG A 79 4.31 16.73 -17.63
CA ARG A 79 5.76 16.40 -17.63
C ARG A 79 6.54 17.02 -16.47
N ALA A 80 5.91 17.84 -15.64
CA ALA A 80 6.59 18.57 -14.57
C ALA A 80 6.45 17.82 -13.24
N LEU A 81 7.58 17.52 -12.58
CA LEU A 81 7.60 17.05 -11.20
C LEU A 81 7.21 18.19 -10.27
N VAL A 82 6.10 18.04 -9.54
CA VAL A 82 5.62 19.07 -8.60
C VAL A 82 6.02 18.76 -7.17
N HIS A 83 6.20 17.48 -6.82
CA HIS A 83 6.55 17.09 -5.45
C HIS A 83 7.26 15.74 -5.40
N THR A 84 8.21 15.61 -4.48
CA THR A 84 8.80 14.32 -4.09
C THR A 84 8.46 14.04 -2.64
N VAL A 85 7.88 12.89 -2.37
CA VAL A 85 7.41 12.50 -1.05
C VAL A 85 8.59 12.27 -0.12
N SER A 86 8.51 12.88 1.05
CA SER A 86 9.48 12.81 2.13
C SER A 86 8.74 12.96 3.46
N SER A 87 9.46 12.78 4.56
CA SER A 87 8.91 12.95 5.92
C SER A 87 8.29 14.32 6.18
N ALA A 88 8.69 15.37 5.46
CA ALA A 88 8.10 16.70 5.58
C ALA A 88 6.74 16.84 4.84
N SER A 89 6.41 15.91 3.94
CA SER A 89 5.26 16.00 3.04
C SER A 89 3.90 15.85 3.74
N THR A 90 3.88 15.31 4.94
CA THR A 90 2.68 15.23 5.79
C THR A 90 2.25 16.58 6.37
N LYS A 91 3.15 17.58 6.36
CA LYS A 91 2.89 18.90 6.98
C LYS A 91 2.40 19.96 5.99
N GLN A 92 2.57 19.76 4.70
CA GLN A 92 2.21 20.74 3.68
C GLN A 92 1.42 20.12 2.53
N PRO A 93 0.32 20.75 2.09
CA PRO A 93 -0.41 20.28 0.93
C PRO A 93 0.37 20.57 -0.36
N VAL A 94 0.38 19.60 -1.26
CA VAL A 94 0.94 19.73 -2.60
C VAL A 94 -0.09 20.40 -3.51
N ILE A 95 0.24 21.58 -4.03
CA ILE A 95 -0.67 22.31 -4.93
C ILE A 95 -0.35 21.92 -6.37
N VAL A 96 -1.32 21.31 -7.08
CA VAL A 96 -1.16 20.84 -8.47
C VAL A 96 -1.61 21.87 -9.52
N CYS A 97 -2.12 23.02 -9.08
CA CYS A 97 -2.57 24.07 -9.98
C CYS A 97 -1.37 24.76 -10.65
N LYS A 98 -1.29 24.70 -11.98
CA LYS A 98 -0.34 25.50 -12.75
C LYS A 98 -0.88 26.92 -12.89
N LYS A 99 -0.05 27.92 -12.58
CA LYS A 99 -0.32 29.33 -12.90
C LYS A 99 -0.15 29.56 -14.39
#